data_AF-A0A0I9TLE2-F1
#
_entry.id   AF-A0A0I9TLE2-F1
#
_cell.length_a   1.000
_cell.length_b   1.000
_cell.length_c   1.000
_cell.angle_alpha   90.00
_cell.angle_beta   90.00
_cell.angle_gamma   90.00
#
_symmetry.space_group_name_H-M   'P 1'
#
loop_
_entity.id
_entity.type
_entity.pdbx_description
1 polymer ?
#
loop_
_entity_poly.entity_id
_entity_poly.type
_entity_poly.pdbx_seq_one_letter_code
_entity_poly.pdbx_strand_id
1 'polypeptide(L)'
;MTALLNFSCHVAAASGRELVIKLMSWISPSVLASLSNCRNTTWLLVWREPEKVVASNMAKHPSWGRDTEEGCAARCATGIADIATGSAELYAHTWSRIVDSFTSMDSGLRWRTLEYEDLTSKKAASFVAVEDWFNLTTAAGLPDKFADESSRYSKGSGAEIFEPTKAHRRAPLESSQERKVSVITKRALNTLRSDKRHRLWTGGLGSA
;
A
#
# COMPACT_ATOMS: atom_id res chain seq x y z
N MET A 1 -9.11 -7.99 5.30
CA MET A 1 -7.89 -7.66 4.53
C MET A 1 -6.96 -8.86 4.34
N THR A 2 -6.87 -9.76 5.33
CA THR A 2 -6.27 -11.11 5.18
C THR A 2 -6.98 -11.93 4.08
N ALA A 3 -8.30 -11.77 3.92
CA ALA A 3 -9.07 -12.39 2.84
C ALA A 3 -8.57 -12.01 1.43
N LEU A 4 -8.19 -10.75 1.18
CA LEU A 4 -7.63 -10.31 -0.11
C LEU A 4 -6.31 -11.02 -0.41
N LEU A 5 -5.39 -11.03 0.57
CA LEU A 5 -4.09 -11.67 0.37
C LEU A 5 -4.24 -13.19 0.24
N ASN A 6 -5.07 -13.82 1.06
CA ASN A 6 -5.27 -15.27 1.01
C ASN A 6 -5.99 -15.72 -0.26
N PHE A 7 -7.04 -15.01 -0.68
CA PHE A 7 -7.73 -15.30 -1.93
C PHE A 7 -6.81 -15.06 -3.13
N SER A 8 -6.15 -13.90 -3.22
CA SER A 8 -5.25 -13.60 -4.32
C SER A 8 -4.02 -14.53 -4.36
N CYS A 9 -3.45 -14.92 -3.21
CA CYS A 9 -2.38 -15.92 -3.16
C CYS A 9 -2.87 -17.33 -3.50
N HIS A 10 -4.08 -17.72 -3.08
CA HIS A 10 -4.66 -19.02 -3.40
C HIS A 10 -4.95 -19.14 -4.89
N VAL A 11 -5.58 -18.12 -5.50
CA VAL A 11 -5.86 -18.08 -6.94
C VAL A 11 -4.56 -17.96 -7.75
N ALA A 12 -3.58 -17.17 -7.28
CA ALA A 12 -2.26 -17.09 -7.93
C ALA A 12 -1.55 -18.45 -7.90
N ALA A 13 -1.50 -19.12 -6.75
CA ALA A 13 -0.91 -20.45 -6.62
C ALA A 13 -1.63 -21.50 -7.48
N ALA A 14 -2.97 -21.49 -7.49
CA ALA A 14 -3.78 -22.36 -8.35
C ALA A 14 -3.55 -22.09 -9.86
N SER A 15 -3.13 -20.88 -10.20
CA SER A 15 -2.79 -20.46 -11.58
C SER A 15 -1.30 -20.61 -11.91
N GLY A 16 -0.49 -21.22 -11.04
CA GLY A 16 0.96 -21.40 -11.22
C GLY A 16 1.76 -20.09 -11.17
N ARG A 17 1.26 -19.07 -10.46
CA ARG A 17 1.87 -17.74 -10.37
C ARG A 17 2.40 -17.46 -8.97
N GLU A 18 3.59 -16.88 -8.91
CA GLU A 18 4.37 -16.87 -7.68
C GLU A 18 3.96 -15.85 -6.62
N LEU A 19 3.27 -14.73 -6.93
CA LEU A 19 2.99 -13.76 -5.84
C LEU A 19 2.00 -12.63 -6.16
N VAL A 20 1.21 -12.25 -5.15
CA VAL A 20 0.51 -10.96 -5.06
C VAL A 20 1.06 -10.20 -3.86
N ILE A 21 1.96 -9.23 -4.11
CA ILE A 21 2.49 -8.40 -3.02
C ILE A 21 1.58 -7.18 -2.84
N LYS A 22 0.82 -7.19 -1.74
CA LYS A 22 0.18 -5.99 -1.22
C LYS A 22 1.22 -5.12 -0.54
N LEU A 23 1.48 -3.96 -1.12
CA LEU A 23 2.32 -2.95 -0.47
C LEU A 23 1.56 -2.30 0.67
N MET A 24 1.95 -2.67 1.88
CA MET A 24 1.58 -1.98 3.11
C MET A 24 2.83 -1.28 3.61
N SER A 25 2.68 -0.12 4.25
CA SER A 25 3.80 0.59 4.89
C SER A 25 4.62 -0.30 5.83
N TRP A 26 4.06 -1.41 6.30
CA TRP A 26 4.69 -2.35 7.22
C TRP A 26 5.77 -3.24 6.60
N ILE A 27 5.77 -3.45 5.28
CA ILE A 27 6.74 -4.32 4.58
C ILE A 27 7.66 -3.54 3.64
N SER A 28 7.66 -2.22 3.74
CA SER A 28 8.38 -1.31 2.85
C SER A 28 9.86 -1.65 2.65
N PRO A 29 10.66 -1.95 3.70
CA PRO A 29 12.07 -2.26 3.51
C PRO A 29 12.28 -3.55 2.71
N SER A 30 11.52 -4.61 3.01
CA SER A 30 11.61 -5.89 2.30
C SER A 30 11.26 -5.75 0.83
N VAL A 31 10.25 -4.92 0.52
CA VAL A 31 9.87 -4.61 -0.86
C VAL A 31 11.00 -3.89 -1.58
N LEU A 32 11.51 -2.80 -1.01
CA LEU A 32 12.60 -2.02 -1.60
C LEU A 32 13.83 -2.88 -1.89
N ALA A 33 14.15 -3.82 -1.01
CA ALA A 33 15.24 -4.78 -1.23
C ALA A 33 14.97 -5.82 -2.33
N SER A 34 13.70 -6.11 -2.62
CA SER A 34 13.30 -7.17 -3.55
C SER A 34 12.95 -6.66 -4.95
N LEU A 35 12.63 -5.38 -5.13
CA LEU A 35 12.15 -4.82 -6.41
C LEU A 35 13.10 -5.10 -7.58
N SER A 36 14.41 -5.02 -7.36
CA SER A 36 15.42 -5.28 -8.40
C SER A 36 15.53 -6.76 -8.81
N ASN A 37 15.16 -7.68 -7.91
CA ASN A 37 15.30 -9.13 -8.10
C ASN A 37 14.03 -9.78 -8.66
N CYS A 38 12.92 -9.04 -8.72
CA CYS A 38 11.59 -9.54 -9.05
C CYS A 38 11.04 -8.87 -10.32
N ARG A 39 11.84 -8.83 -11.40
CA ARG A 39 11.48 -8.16 -12.66
C ARG A 39 10.32 -8.81 -13.42
N ASN A 40 10.13 -10.12 -13.25
CA ASN A 40 9.02 -10.85 -13.86
C ASN A 40 7.73 -10.79 -13.02
N THR A 41 7.78 -10.14 -11.85
CA THR A 41 6.64 -10.04 -10.94
C THR A 41 5.71 -8.91 -11.36
N THR A 42 4.41 -9.18 -11.25
CA THR A 42 3.37 -8.15 -11.40
C THR A 42 3.11 -7.51 -10.04
N TRP A 43 3.05 -6.19 -10.00
CA TRP A 43 2.94 -5.43 -8.75
C TRP A 43 1.65 -4.61 -8.68
N LEU A 44 1.11 -4.49 -7.48
CA LEU A 44 0.03 -3.57 -7.17
C LEU A 44 0.42 -2.68 -5.98
N LEU A 45 0.65 -1.40 -6.28
CA LEU A 45 0.89 -0.37 -5.27
C LEU A 45 -0.45 0.16 -4.75
N VAL A 46 -0.87 -0.37 -3.60
CA VAL A 46 -1.98 0.21 -2.84
C VAL A 46 -1.46 1.39 -2.04
N TRP A 47 -1.90 2.60 -2.35
CA TRP A 47 -1.40 3.82 -1.73
C TRP A 47 -2.51 4.61 -1.03
N ARG A 48 -2.12 5.52 -0.15
CA ARG A 48 -2.99 6.44 0.59
C ARG A 48 -2.24 7.76 0.78
N GLU A 49 -2.98 8.84 1.05
CA GLU A 49 -2.40 10.12 1.47
C GLU A 49 -1.28 9.94 2.52
N PRO A 50 -0.10 10.53 2.30
CA PRO A 50 1.09 10.27 3.09
C PRO A 50 0.90 10.62 4.57
N GLU A 51 0.20 11.71 4.88
CA GLU A 51 -0.09 12.15 6.25
C GLU A 51 -0.87 11.06 7.01
N LYS A 52 -1.83 10.41 6.36
CA LYS A 52 -2.62 9.32 6.96
C LYS A 52 -1.79 8.06 7.17
N VAL A 53 -0.84 7.79 6.26
CA VAL A 53 0.09 6.65 6.40
C VAL A 53 1.08 6.89 7.54
N VAL A 54 1.68 8.07 7.59
CA VAL A 54 2.64 8.47 8.63
C VAL A 54 1.95 8.48 9.99
N ALA A 55 0.76 9.06 10.12
CA ALA A 55 -0.04 9.01 11.35
C ALA A 55 -0.29 7.57 11.82
N SER A 56 -0.63 6.66 10.90
CA SER A 56 -0.84 5.25 11.22
C SER A 56 0.43 4.54 11.69
N ASN A 57 1.59 4.85 11.10
CA ASN A 57 2.87 4.28 11.51
C ASN A 57 3.34 4.86 12.85
N MET A 58 3.15 6.16 13.10
CA MET A 58 3.49 6.77 14.39
C MET A 58 2.61 6.24 15.53
N ALA A 59 1.31 6.05 15.28
CA ALA A 59 0.42 5.46 16.28
C ALA A 59 0.77 4.01 16.62
N LYS A 60 1.35 3.26 15.67
CA LYS A 60 1.81 1.89 15.89
C LYS A 60 3.02 1.62 14.99
N HIS A 61 4.21 1.87 15.51
CA HIS A 61 5.43 1.72 14.73
C HIS A 61 5.60 0.28 14.20
N PRO A 62 5.90 0.09 12.91
CA PRO A 62 6.31 -1.20 12.38
C PRO A 62 7.62 -1.67 13.04
N SER A 63 7.90 -2.98 13.00
CA SER A 63 9.09 -3.56 13.64
C SER A 63 10.38 -2.86 13.19
N TRP A 64 10.55 -2.67 11.87
CA TRP A 64 11.67 -1.94 11.27
C TRP A 64 11.69 -0.45 11.62
N GLY A 65 10.54 0.12 12.01
CA GLY A 65 10.42 1.51 12.40
C GLY A 65 10.81 1.78 13.85
N ARG A 66 10.95 0.72 14.67
CA ARG A 66 11.41 0.76 16.07
C ARG A 66 12.83 0.23 16.25
N ASP A 67 13.49 -0.15 15.15
CA ASP A 67 14.71 -0.95 15.21
C ASP A 67 15.77 -0.26 16.06
N THR A 68 16.12 -0.87 17.19
CA THR A 68 17.06 -0.32 18.19
C THR A 68 18.51 -0.53 17.78
N GLU A 69 18.77 -1.38 16.79
CA GLU A 69 20.09 -1.57 16.18
C GLU A 69 20.39 -0.42 15.20
N GLU A 70 20.93 0.67 15.75
CA GLU A 70 21.65 1.77 15.06
C GLU A 70 20.98 2.37 13.79
N GLY A 71 19.67 2.18 13.59
CA GLY A 71 18.96 2.69 12.43
C GLY A 71 19.35 2.04 11.09
N CYS A 72 19.97 0.86 11.08
CA CYS A 72 20.43 0.22 9.85
C CYS A 72 19.27 -0.09 8.88
N ALA A 73 18.16 -0.64 9.39
CA ALA A 73 16.95 -0.86 8.61
C ALA A 73 16.33 0.46 8.09
N ALA A 74 16.35 1.52 8.90
CA ALA A 74 15.87 2.86 8.53
C ALA A 74 16.73 3.48 7.42
N ARG A 75 18.05 3.36 7.52
CA ARG A 75 19.00 3.80 6.49
C ARG A 75 18.85 3.00 5.20
N CYS A 76 18.67 1.68 5.27
CA CYS A 76 18.38 0.87 4.09
C CYS A 76 17.04 1.27 3.44
N ALA A 77 16.02 1.56 4.25
CA ALA A 77 14.69 1.94 3.79
C ALA A 77 14.58 3.37 3.24
N THR A 78 15.47 4.29 3.63
CA THR A 78 15.40 5.71 3.23
C THR A 78 16.60 6.18 2.42
N GLY A 79 17.78 5.62 2.67
CA GLY A 79 19.08 6.10 2.16
C GLY A 79 19.68 7.23 3.01
N ILE A 80 19.07 7.58 4.15
CA ILE A 80 19.47 8.70 4.99
C ILE A 80 20.19 8.16 6.23
N ALA A 81 21.39 8.68 6.48
CA ALA A 81 22.14 8.39 7.71
C ALA A 81 21.52 9.14 8.90
N ASP A 82 21.58 8.54 10.09
CA ASP A 82 21.19 9.16 11.37
C ASP A 82 19.74 9.66 11.46
N ILE A 83 18.85 9.16 10.60
CA ILE A 83 17.43 9.49 10.67
C ILE A 83 16.82 8.88 11.94
N ALA A 84 16.16 9.72 12.75
CA ALA A 84 15.57 9.28 14.01
C ALA A 84 14.54 8.16 13.78
N THR A 85 14.75 7.03 14.46
CA THR A 85 13.81 5.89 14.45
C THR A 85 12.45 6.32 14.99
N GLY A 86 11.38 5.77 14.44
CA GLY A 86 10.01 6.12 14.86
C GLY A 86 9.52 7.52 14.47
N SER A 87 10.35 8.34 13.80
CA SER A 87 9.99 9.72 13.44
C SER A 87 9.01 9.82 12.25
N ALA A 88 8.32 10.95 12.14
CA ALA A 88 7.48 11.27 10.99
C ALA A 88 8.31 11.34 9.71
N GLU A 89 9.52 11.90 9.80
CA GLU A 89 10.48 12.04 8.71
C GLU A 89 10.89 10.67 8.16
N LEU A 90 11.21 9.70 9.03
CA LEU A 90 11.53 8.33 8.62
C LEU A 90 10.41 7.73 7.77
N TYR A 91 9.17 7.84 8.25
CA TYR A 91 8.02 7.28 7.53
C TYR A 91 7.71 8.02 6.23
N ALA A 92 7.86 9.35 6.22
CA ALA A 92 7.66 10.17 5.03
C ALA A 92 8.70 9.85 3.94
N HIS A 93 9.98 9.73 4.29
CA HIS A 93 11.03 9.36 3.34
C HIS A 93 10.87 7.93 2.83
N THR A 94 10.49 7.00 3.70
CA THR A 94 10.22 5.61 3.29
C THR A 94 9.05 5.57 2.29
N TRP A 95 7.98 6.33 2.55
CA TRP A 95 6.84 6.43 1.63
C TRP A 95 7.28 6.98 0.26
N SER A 96 8.01 8.10 0.24
CA SER A 96 8.52 8.68 -1.01
C SER A 96 9.38 7.69 -1.78
N ARG A 97 10.32 7.01 -1.11
CA ARG A 97 11.24 6.07 -1.76
C ARG A 97 10.52 4.90 -2.41
N ILE A 98 9.48 4.36 -1.79
CA ILE A 98 8.65 3.32 -2.41
C ILE A 98 8.04 3.85 -3.69
N VAL A 99 7.37 5.00 -3.61
CA VAL A 99 6.71 5.60 -4.77
C VAL A 99 7.70 5.83 -5.90
N ASP A 100 8.84 6.45 -5.60
CA ASP A 100 9.89 6.72 -6.57
C ASP A 100 10.44 5.44 -7.21
N SER A 101 10.52 4.34 -6.45
CA SER A 101 11.00 3.05 -6.98
C SER A 101 10.02 2.45 -8.00
N PHE A 102 8.72 2.69 -7.84
CA PHE A 102 7.71 2.27 -8.81
C PHE A 102 7.60 3.23 -10.00
N THR A 103 7.67 4.53 -9.75
CA THR A 103 7.46 5.56 -10.80
C THR A 103 8.72 5.89 -11.60
N SER A 104 9.88 5.37 -11.22
CA SER A 104 11.12 5.54 -12.00
C SER A 104 10.95 5.02 -13.43
N MET A 105 11.36 5.84 -14.41
CA MET A 105 11.29 5.51 -15.84
C MET A 105 12.08 4.24 -16.18
N ASP A 106 13.13 3.94 -15.42
CA ASP A 106 14.02 2.79 -15.62
C ASP A 106 13.61 1.55 -14.81
N SER A 107 12.46 1.61 -14.10
CA SER A 107 12.07 0.53 -13.20
C SER A 107 11.88 -0.81 -13.94
N GLY A 108 11.40 -0.77 -15.19
CA GLY A 108 11.07 -1.98 -15.97
C GLY A 108 10.02 -2.87 -15.29
N LEU A 109 9.36 -2.37 -14.24
CA LEU A 109 8.42 -3.11 -13.43
C LEU A 109 7.07 -3.17 -14.14
N ARG A 110 6.40 -4.32 -14.07
CA ARG A 110 4.99 -4.42 -14.43
C ARG A 110 4.14 -4.05 -13.21
N TRP A 111 3.65 -2.82 -13.13
CA TRP A 111 2.92 -2.34 -11.95
C TRP A 111 1.71 -1.45 -12.24
N ARG A 112 0.75 -1.47 -11.30
CA ARG A 112 -0.42 -0.58 -11.23
C ARG A 112 -0.59 0.00 -9.82
N THR A 113 -1.37 1.07 -9.70
CA THR A 113 -1.75 1.72 -8.45
C THR A 113 -3.22 1.55 -8.15
N LEU A 114 -3.55 1.44 -6.86
CA LEU A 114 -4.91 1.49 -6.35
C LEU A 114 -4.93 2.40 -5.12
N GLU A 115 -5.80 3.40 -5.10
CA GLU A 115 -5.97 4.24 -3.92
C GLU A 115 -6.74 3.47 -2.83
N TYR A 116 -6.28 3.56 -1.59
CA TYR A 116 -6.88 2.84 -0.46
C TYR A 116 -8.33 3.27 -0.21
N GLU A 117 -8.63 4.55 -0.44
CA GLU A 117 -9.97 5.12 -0.40
C GLU A 117 -10.90 4.47 -1.44
N ASP A 118 -10.42 4.17 -2.65
CA ASP A 118 -11.20 3.42 -3.64
C ASP A 118 -11.38 1.95 -3.24
N LEU A 119 -10.32 1.31 -2.74
CA LEU A 119 -10.40 -0.06 -2.22
C LEU A 119 -11.43 -0.20 -1.09
N THR A 120 -11.59 0.83 -0.26
CA THR A 120 -12.52 0.80 0.88
C THR A 120 -13.94 1.20 0.50
N SER A 121 -14.11 2.21 -0.36
CA SER A 121 -15.43 2.71 -0.77
C SER A 121 -16.09 1.87 -1.87
N LYS A 122 -15.29 1.23 -2.75
CA LYS A 122 -15.74 0.50 -3.93
C LYS A 122 -15.08 -0.87 -3.99
N LYS A 123 -15.24 -1.64 -2.90
CA LYS A 123 -14.58 -2.93 -2.69
C LYS A 123 -14.74 -3.86 -3.89
N ALA A 124 -15.95 -4.30 -4.21
CA ALA A 124 -16.17 -5.29 -5.28
C ALA A 124 -15.52 -4.88 -6.61
N ALA A 125 -15.77 -3.65 -7.07
CA ALA A 125 -15.18 -3.13 -8.31
C ALA A 125 -13.64 -3.06 -8.26
N SER A 126 -13.07 -2.61 -7.14
CA SER A 126 -11.62 -2.58 -6.95
C SER A 126 -11.02 -4.00 -7.01
N PHE A 127 -11.72 -4.99 -6.46
CA PHE A 127 -11.25 -6.38 -6.48
C PHE A 127 -11.31 -7.00 -7.86
N VAL A 128 -12.39 -6.81 -8.62
CA VAL A 128 -12.47 -7.27 -10.01
C VAL A 128 -11.33 -6.69 -10.84
N ALA A 129 -11.09 -5.37 -10.73
CA ALA A 129 -9.98 -4.74 -11.43
C ALA A 129 -8.60 -5.28 -11.00
N VAL A 130 -8.44 -5.69 -9.74
CA VAL A 130 -7.21 -6.34 -9.24
C VAL A 130 -7.07 -7.74 -9.83
N GLU A 131 -8.14 -8.54 -9.85
CA GLU A 131 -8.14 -9.86 -10.47
C GLU A 131 -7.78 -9.78 -11.95
N ASP A 132 -8.39 -8.86 -12.70
CA ASP A 132 -8.10 -8.61 -14.10
C ASP A 132 -6.63 -8.25 -14.32
N TRP A 133 -6.09 -7.32 -13.53
CA TRP A 133 -4.69 -6.90 -13.64
C TRP A 133 -3.70 -8.04 -13.41
N PHE A 134 -4.01 -8.86 -12.41
CA PHE A 134 -3.21 -10.05 -12.12
C PHE A 134 -3.59 -11.24 -12.99
N ASN A 135 -4.53 -11.10 -13.94
CA ASN A 135 -5.11 -12.15 -14.78
C ASN A 135 -5.47 -13.40 -13.95
N LEU A 136 -6.16 -13.17 -12.83
CA LEU A 136 -6.66 -14.16 -11.88
C LEU A 136 -8.15 -14.45 -12.10
N THR A 137 -8.75 -13.86 -13.13
CA THR A 137 -10.17 -14.00 -13.43
C THR A 137 -10.53 -15.47 -13.60
N THR A 138 -11.36 -15.96 -12.68
CA THR A 138 -12.03 -17.24 -12.84
C THR A 138 -13.37 -16.99 -13.51
N ALA A 139 -13.83 -17.92 -14.35
CA ALA A 139 -15.15 -17.82 -14.98
C ALA A 139 -16.32 -17.75 -13.97
N ALA A 140 -16.06 -18.07 -12.70
CA ALA A 140 -17.03 -18.12 -11.61
C ALA A 140 -17.29 -16.76 -10.92
N GLY A 141 -16.51 -15.71 -11.21
CA GLY A 141 -16.64 -14.42 -10.54
C GLY A 141 -16.19 -14.44 -9.07
N LEU A 142 -16.55 -13.40 -8.30
CA LEU A 142 -16.24 -13.31 -6.87
C LEU A 142 -17.11 -14.30 -6.06
N PRO A 143 -16.60 -14.93 -4.98
CA PRO A 143 -17.40 -15.84 -4.15
C PRO A 143 -18.66 -15.18 -3.56
N ASP A 144 -19.77 -15.92 -3.41
CA ASP A 144 -21.05 -15.41 -2.90
C ASP A 144 -20.96 -14.70 -1.52
N LYS A 145 -19.99 -15.08 -0.68
CA LYS A 145 -19.76 -14.50 0.66
C LYS A 145 -18.72 -13.38 0.69
N PHE A 146 -18.19 -12.98 -0.47
CA PHE A 146 -17.09 -12.04 -0.57
C PHE A 146 -17.42 -10.67 0.05
N ALA A 147 -18.62 -10.15 -0.18
CA ALA A 147 -19.05 -8.87 0.39
C ALA A 147 -19.01 -8.90 1.93
N ASP A 148 -19.50 -9.98 2.53
CA ASP A 148 -19.53 -10.17 3.97
C ASP A 148 -18.13 -10.34 4.56
N GLU A 149 -17.29 -11.19 3.96
CA GLU A 149 -15.93 -11.44 4.44
C GLU A 149 -14.99 -10.23 4.26
N SER A 150 -15.12 -9.51 3.14
CA SER A 150 -14.36 -8.28 2.89
C SER A 150 -14.80 -7.11 3.79
N SER A 151 -15.96 -7.23 4.44
CA SER A 151 -16.46 -6.29 5.44
C SER A 151 -15.94 -6.55 6.86
N ARG A 152 -15.36 -7.74 7.12
CA ARG A 152 -14.81 -8.16 8.41
C ARG A 152 -13.35 -7.71 8.53
N TYR A 153 -13.07 -6.93 9.58
CA TYR A 153 -11.71 -6.51 9.89
C TYR A 153 -10.99 -7.64 10.65
N SER A 154 -9.94 -8.19 10.04
CA SER A 154 -9.27 -9.41 10.53
C SER A 154 -8.31 -9.18 11.72
N LYS A 155 -8.18 -7.95 12.21
CA LYS A 155 -7.22 -7.58 13.27
C LYS A 155 -7.86 -6.87 14.48
N GLY A 156 -9.20 -6.81 14.55
CA GLY A 156 -9.89 -6.07 15.60
C GLY A 156 -9.75 -6.73 16.96
N SER A 157 -9.14 -6.04 17.93
CA SER A 157 -9.50 -6.25 19.33
C SER A 157 -10.75 -5.42 19.65
N GLY A 158 -11.57 -5.82 20.63
CA GLY A 158 -12.82 -5.14 20.97
C GLY A 158 -12.68 -3.68 21.40
N ALA A 159 -11.45 -3.19 21.62
CA ALA A 159 -11.14 -1.84 22.09
C ALA A 159 -10.75 -0.85 20.96
N GLU A 160 -10.64 -1.30 19.71
CA GLU A 160 -10.23 -0.42 18.61
C GLU A 160 -11.39 0.42 18.08
N ILE A 161 -11.20 1.75 18.00
CA ILE A 161 -12.17 2.67 17.42
C ILE A 161 -11.96 2.75 15.91
N PHE A 162 -13.03 2.55 15.15
CA PHE A 162 -13.04 2.63 13.70
C PHE A 162 -13.79 3.88 13.24
N GLU A 163 -13.35 4.49 12.15
CA GLU A 163 -14.12 5.47 11.39
C GLU A 163 -15.34 4.80 10.72
N PRO A 164 -16.36 5.57 10.29
CA PRO A 164 -17.52 5.04 9.57
C PRO A 164 -17.16 4.21 8.33
N THR A 165 -16.01 4.47 7.71
CA THR A 165 -15.46 3.72 6.58
C THR A 165 -14.74 2.41 6.98
N LYS A 166 -14.83 2.02 8.26
CA LYS A 166 -14.14 0.87 8.88
C LYS A 166 -12.61 0.93 8.83
N ALA A 167 -12.03 2.12 8.63
CA ALA A 167 -10.60 2.37 8.84
C ALA A 167 -10.32 2.61 10.34
N HIS A 168 -9.12 2.31 10.82
CA HIS A 168 -8.74 2.70 12.19
C HIS A 168 -8.77 4.21 12.34
N ARG A 169 -9.45 4.71 13.38
CA ARG A 169 -9.25 6.07 13.84
C ARG A 169 -7.85 6.15 14.47
N ARG A 170 -7.00 7.00 13.93
CA ARG A 170 -5.66 7.28 14.46
C ARG A 170 -5.62 8.75 14.85
N ALA A 171 -4.86 9.07 15.89
CA ALA A 171 -4.61 10.46 16.24
C ALA A 171 -4.00 11.18 15.02
N PRO A 172 -4.46 12.39 14.69
CA PRO A 172 -3.83 13.17 13.63
C PRO A 172 -2.39 13.51 14.01
N LEU A 173 -1.57 13.79 13.00
CA LEU A 173 -0.24 14.36 13.21
C LEU A 173 -0.36 15.76 13.80
N GLU A 174 0.65 16.19 14.56
CA GLU A 174 0.78 17.59 14.92
C GLU A 174 1.00 18.44 13.65
N SER A 175 0.54 19.69 13.64
CA SER A 175 0.65 20.55 12.45
C SER A 175 2.09 20.74 11.95
N SER A 176 3.06 20.71 12.87
CA SER A 176 4.49 20.77 12.55
C SER A 176 4.96 19.52 11.80
N GLN A 177 4.51 18.33 12.22
CA GLN A 177 4.79 17.04 11.60
C GLN A 177 4.08 16.93 10.25
N GLU A 178 2.81 17.31 10.17
CA GLU A 178 2.03 17.30 8.94
C GLU A 178 2.70 18.16 7.85
N ARG A 179 3.14 19.37 8.21
CA ARG A 179 3.89 20.24 7.28
C ARG A 179 5.17 19.58 6.78
N LYS A 180 5.94 18.93 7.65
CA LYS A 180 7.16 18.22 7.26
C LYS A 180 6.86 17.06 6.32
N VAL A 181 5.87 16.23 6.65
CA VAL A 181 5.43 15.11 5.81
C VAL A 181 5.06 15.63 4.42
N SER A 182 4.18 16.65 4.37
CA SER A 182 3.74 17.26 3.11
C SER A 182 4.92 17.73 2.24
N VAL A 183 5.91 18.40 2.83
CA VAL A 183 7.11 18.84 2.13
C VAL A 183 7.91 17.66 1.57
N ILE A 184 8.17 16.63 2.38
CA ILE A 184 8.97 15.45 1.99
C ILE A 184 8.28 14.63 0.89
N THR A 185 6.95 14.49 0.94
CA THR A 185 6.19 13.60 0.07
C THR A 185 5.60 14.28 -1.16
N LYS A 186 5.66 15.62 -1.25
CA LYS A 186 5.03 16.41 -2.32
C LYS A 186 5.33 15.90 -3.73
N ARG A 187 6.62 15.67 -4.04
CA ARG A 187 7.04 15.22 -5.38
C ARG A 187 6.45 13.85 -5.73
N ALA A 188 6.65 12.88 -4.85
CA ALA A 188 6.20 11.51 -5.03
C ALA A 188 4.66 11.45 -5.14
N LEU A 189 3.94 12.18 -4.29
CA LEU A 189 2.48 12.28 -4.34
C LEU A 189 1.98 12.91 -5.64
N ASN A 190 2.61 14.00 -6.10
CA ASN A 190 2.27 14.60 -7.38
C ASN A 190 2.51 13.65 -8.55
N THR A 191 3.57 12.83 -8.48
CA THR A 191 3.88 11.82 -9.49
C THR A 191 2.78 10.75 -9.55
N LEU A 192 2.39 10.17 -8.40
CA LEU A 192 1.27 9.22 -8.34
C LEU A 192 -0.04 9.80 -8.85
N ARG A 193 -0.33 11.06 -8.51
CA ARG A 193 -1.56 11.72 -8.91
C ARG A 193 -1.57 12.07 -10.40
N SER A 194 -0.44 12.45 -10.98
CA SER A 194 -0.37 12.80 -12.40
C SER A 194 -0.32 11.59 -13.32
N ASP A 195 0.29 10.47 -12.89
CA ASP A 195 0.41 9.27 -13.74
C ASP A 195 -0.87 8.43 -13.74
N LYS A 196 -1.83 8.83 -14.58
CA LYS A 196 -3.07 8.10 -14.79
C LYS A 196 -2.87 6.74 -15.47
N ARG A 197 -1.76 6.52 -16.21
CA ARG A 197 -1.54 5.29 -16.98
C ARG A 197 -1.39 4.08 -16.09
N HIS A 198 -0.87 4.28 -14.88
CA HIS A 198 -0.67 3.22 -13.91
C HIS A 198 -1.85 3.03 -12.96
N ARG A 199 -2.91 3.84 -13.04
CA ARG A 199 -4.08 3.63 -12.19
C ARG A 199 -4.83 2.39 -12.65
N LEU A 200 -5.05 1.47 -11.71
CA LEU A 200 -5.88 0.28 -11.93
C LEU A 200 -7.30 0.66 -12.33
N TRP A 201 -7.76 1.82 -11.86
CA TRP A 201 -9.07 2.34 -12.17
C TRP A 201 -9.00 3.86 -12.37
N THR A 202 -9.35 4.31 -13.57
CA THR A 202 -9.64 5.71 -13.85
C THR A 202 -11.15 5.77 -13.97
N GLY A 203 -11.85 6.27 -12.95
CA GLY A 203 -13.31 6.36 -12.95
C GLY A 203 -13.86 6.90 -14.28
N GLY A 204 -14.26 5.97 -15.14
CA GLY A 204 -14.84 6.19 -16.44
C GLY A 204 -16.19 5.51 -16.38
N LEU A 205 -17.24 6.31 -16.41
CA LEU A 205 -18.57 5.92 -16.82
C LEU A 205 -18.44 5.19 -18.16
N GLY A 206 -18.42 3.87 -18.12
CA GLY A 206 -18.54 3.01 -19.28
C GLY A 206 -19.85 2.23 -19.17
N SER A 207 -20.97 2.96 -19.24
CA SER A 207 -22.20 2.37 -19.78
C SER A 207 -22.04 2.35 -21.30
N ALA A 208 -21.75 1.16 -21.83
CA ALA A 208 -22.12 0.76 -23.18
C ALA A 208 -22.89 -0.56 -23.04
#